data_AF-A0A388Q7E3-F1
#
_entry.id   AF-A0A388Q7E3-F1
#
_cell.length_a   1.000
_cell.length_b   1.000
_cell.length_c   1.000
_cell.angle_alpha   90.00
_cell.angle_beta   90.00
_cell.angle_gamma   90.00
#
_symmetry.space_group_name_H-M   'P 1'
#
loop_
_entity.id
_entity.type
_entity.pdbx_description
1 polymer ?
#
loop_
_entity_poly.entity_id
_entity_poly.type
_entity_poly.pdbx_seq_one_letter_code
_entity_poly.pdbx_strand_id
1 'polypeptide(L)' 'MAKPVVDGLRTTLLDRVTFVSVNVIEPDGYAIAQQYGLRGTPQFVYFDATGKEQWRKYGVPNAAEFRAALTAP' A
#
# COMPACT_ATOMS: atom_id res chain seq x y z
N MET A 1 -10.34 8.16 -7.05
CA MET A 1 -9.13 8.61 -7.78
C MET A 1 -7.91 7.72 -7.59
N ALA A 2 -7.75 6.99 -6.48
CA ALA A 2 -6.59 6.12 -6.27
C ALA A 2 -6.54 4.83 -7.13
N LYS A 3 -7.71 4.25 -7.43
CA LYS A 3 -7.83 2.94 -8.07
C LYS A 3 -7.07 2.81 -9.42
N PRO A 4 -7.18 3.75 -10.38
CA PRO A 4 -6.45 3.65 -11.66
C PRO A 4 -4.91 3.65 -11.52
N VAL A 5 -4.38 4.45 -10.58
CA VAL A 5 -2.92 4.50 -10.34
C VAL A 5 -2.43 3.19 -9.73
N VAL A 6 -3.19 2.65 -8.77
CA VAL A 6 -2.88 1.36 -8.13
C VAL A 6 -3.01 0.21 -9.13
N ASP A 7 -4.00 0.23 -10.01
CA ASP A 7 -4.19 -0.79 -11.05
C ASP A 7 -3.04 -0.79 -12.08
N GLY A 8 -2.56 0.40 -12.46
CA GLY A 8 -1.38 0.56 -13.32
C GLY A 8 -0.09 0.05 -12.64
N LEU A 9 0.10 0.38 -11.36
CA LEU A 9 1.21 -0.16 -10.56
C LEU A 9 1.12 -1.68 -10.44
N ARG A 10 -0.07 -2.21 -10.16
CA ARG A 10 -0.32 -3.65 -10.07
C ARG A 10 0.13 -4.32 -11.35
N THR A 11 -0.35 -3.88 -12.51
CA THR A 11 0.03 -4.43 -13.83
C THR A 11 1.54 -4.41 -14.07
N THR A 12 2.23 -3.35 -13.67
CA THR A 12 3.67 -3.18 -13.94
C THR A 12 4.56 -4.00 -12.99
N LEU A 13 4.03 -4.36 -11.83
CA LEU A 13 4.80 -4.91 -10.71
C LEU A 13 4.31 -6.28 -10.25
N LEU A 14 3.43 -6.93 -11.02
CA LEU A 14 2.84 -8.24 -10.69
C LEU A 14 3.90 -9.27 -10.26
N ASP A 15 5.06 -9.29 -10.92
CA ASP A 15 6.12 -10.27 -10.68
C ASP A 15 7.09 -9.87 -9.55
N ARG A 16 6.93 -8.68 -8.97
CA ARG A 16 7.87 -8.12 -7.98
C ARG A 16 7.23 -7.83 -6.63
N VAL A 17 5.93 -7.54 -6.60
CA VAL A 17 5.22 -7.08 -5.41
C VAL A 17 3.81 -7.68 -5.37
N THR A 18 3.43 -8.20 -4.20
CA THR A 18 2.04 -8.61 -3.96
C THR A 18 1.22 -7.41 -3.49
N PHE A 19 0.15 -7.09 -4.21
CA PHE A 19 -0.78 -6.01 -3.83
C PHE A 19 -1.94 -6.57 -3.02
N VAL A 20 -1.97 -6.27 -1.72
CA VAL A 20 -3.10 -6.57 -0.84
C VAL A 20 -3.96 -5.33 -0.67
N SER A 21 -5.26 -5.46 -0.95
CA SER A 21 -6.24 -4.39 -0.71
C SER A 21 -7.06 -4.74 0.52
N VAL A 22 -7.03 -3.85 1.52
CA VAL A 22 -7.79 -4.02 2.76
C VAL A 22 -9.02 -3.13 2.71
N ASN A 23 -10.20 -3.71 2.86
CA ASN A 23 -11.44 -2.96 3.05
C ASN A 23 -11.58 -2.55 4.52
N VAL A 24 -11.20 -1.32 4.87
CA VAL A 24 -11.22 -0.85 6.26
C VAL A 24 -12.62 -0.54 6.81
N ILE A 25 -13.67 -0.70 5.99
CA ILE A 25 -15.07 -0.56 6.43
C ILE A 25 -15.54 -1.85 7.12
N GLU A 26 -15.00 -3.00 6.72
CA GLU A 26 -15.33 -4.29 7.34
C GLU A 26 -14.59 -4.49 8.66
N PRO A 27 -15.13 -5.26 9.63
CA PRO A 27 -14.55 -5.41 10.96
C PRO A 27 -13.07 -5.84 10.96
N ASP A 28 -12.72 -6.84 10.15
CA ASP A 28 -11.34 -7.34 10.07
C ASP A 28 -10.39 -6.29 9.48
N GLY A 29 -10.84 -5.58 8.44
CA GLY A 29 -10.06 -4.50 7.85
C GLY A 29 -9.92 -3.29 8.78
N TYR A 30 -10.94 -3.00 9.60
CA TYR A 30 -10.88 -1.96 10.62
C TYR A 30 -9.88 -2.35 11.73
N ALA A 31 -9.87 -3.61 12.16
CA ALA A 31 -8.88 -4.11 13.12
C ALA A 31 -7.45 -3.96 12.58
N ILE A 32 -7.21 -4.30 11.31
CA ILE A 32 -5.93 -4.05 10.64
C ILE A 32 -5.61 -2.55 10.64
N ALA A 33 -6.59 -1.70 10.31
CA ALA A 33 -6.38 -0.25 10.31
C ALA A 33 -5.94 0.28 11.68
N GLN A 34 -6.55 -0.22 12.76
CA GLN A 34 -6.16 0.12 14.13
C GLN A 34 -4.76 -0.39 14.48
N GLN A 35 -4.44 -1.64 14.14
CA GLN A 35 -3.14 -2.25 14.41
C GLN A 35 -1.99 -1.45 13.78
N TYR A 36 -2.18 -0.94 12.57
CA TYR A 36 -1.16 -0.15 11.84
C TYR A 36 -1.28 1.37 12.07
N GLY A 37 -2.20 1.80 12.93
CA GLY A 37 -2.45 3.21 13.24
C GLY A 37 -2.81 4.05 12.01
N LEU A 38 -3.58 3.48 11.08
CA LEU A 38 -4.03 4.20 9.88
C LEU A 38 -5.00 5.31 10.28
N ARG A 39 -4.80 6.52 9.76
CA ARG A 39 -5.57 7.72 10.17
C ARG A 39 -6.58 8.20 9.12
N GLY A 40 -6.67 7.51 7.99
CA GLY A 40 -7.63 7.79 6.94
C GLY A 40 -7.38 6.95 5.69
N THR A 41 -8.27 7.09 4.71
CA THR A 41 -8.18 6.39 3.43
C THR A 41 -8.09 7.38 2.26
N PRO A 42 -7.33 7.06 1.19
CA PRO A 42 -6.47 5.89 1.06
C PRO A 42 -5.14 6.04 1.82
N GLN A 43 -4.65 4.92 2.35
CA GLN A 43 -3.32 4.80 2.95
C GLN A 43 -2.61 3.58 2.38
N PHE A 44 -1.32 3.71 2.13
CA PHE A 44 -0.46 2.69 1.55
C PHE A 44 0.68 2.38 2.48
N VAL A 45 1.02 1.10 2.59
CA VAL A 45 2.12 0.61 3.41
C VAL A 45 2.88 -0.42 2.56
N TYR A 46 4.20 -0.30 2.53
CA TYR A 46 5.09 -1.23 1.85
C TYR A 46 5.90 -2.01 2.88
N PHE A 47 5.91 -3.33 2.71
CA PHE A 47 6.67 -4.26 3.52
C PHE A 47 7.71 -4.96 2.66
N ASP A 48 8.89 -5.22 3.23
CA ASP A 48 9.89 -6.08 2.59
C ASP A 48 9.54 -7.58 2.73
N ALA A 49 10.39 -8.44 2.18
CA ALA A 49 10.21 -9.90 2.21
C ALA A 49 10.24 -10.50 3.63
N THR A 50 10.74 -9.77 4.64
CA THR A 50 10.74 -10.19 6.06
C THR A 50 9.48 -9.75 6.80
N GLY A 51 8.60 -8.98 6.14
CA GLY A 51 7.39 -8.41 6.73
C GLY A 51 7.64 -7.12 7.51
N LYS A 52 8.82 -6.50 7.39
CA LYS A 52 9.13 -5.23 8.04
C LYS A 52 8.58 -4.07 7.21
N GLU A 53 7.89 -3.14 7.86
CA GLU A 53 7.42 -1.90 7.22
C GLU A 53 8.63 -1.05 6.80
N GLN A 54 8.72 -0.74 5.50
CA GLN A 54 9.78 0.09 4.93
C GLN A 54 9.30 1.51 4.65
N TRP A 55 8.02 1.67 4.31
CA TRP A 55 7.46 2.95 3.91
C TRP A 55 5.95 3.00 4.07
N ARG A 56 5.42 4.19 4.35
CA ARG A 56 3.98 4.48 4.32
C ARG A 56 3.65 5.82 3.70
N LYS A 57 2.47 5.92 3.09
CA LYS A 57 1.91 7.18 2.56
C LYS A 57 0.42 7.27 2.79
N TYR A 58 0.00 8.44 3.26
CA TYR A 58 -1.40 8.85 3.30
C TYR A 58 -1.75 9.74 2.10
N GLY A 59 -2.94 9.56 1.54
CA GLY A 59 -3.47 10.41 0.46
C GLY A 59 -3.25 9.86 -0.94
N VAL A 60 -3.20 10.75 -1.94
CA VAL A 60 -3.27 10.36 -3.36
C VAL A 60 -2.04 9.54 -3.77
N PRO A 61 -2.21 8.37 -4.41
CA PRO A 61 -1.08 7.59 -4.88
C PRO A 61 -0.33 8.30 -6.02
N ASN A 62 1.01 8.23 -5.97
CA ASN A 62 1.89 8.74 -7.01
C ASN A 62 2.84 7.62 -7.46
N ALA A 63 2.67 7.14 -8.69
CA ALA A 63 3.42 5.99 -9.20
C ALA A 63 4.96 6.15 -9.13
N ALA A 64 5.50 7.37 -9.23
CA ALA A 64 6.94 7.60 -9.10
C ALA A 64 7.44 7.29 -7.68
N GLU A 65 6.70 7.68 -6.65
CA GLU A 65 7.05 7.42 -5.25
C GLU A 65 6.99 5.93 -4.92
N PHE A 66 5.97 5.22 -5.42
CA PHE A 66 5.89 3.77 -5.25
C PHE A 66 7.07 3.06 -5.88
N ARG A 67 7.46 3.45 -7.10
CA ARG A 67 8.63 2.85 -7.77
C ARG A 67 9.93 3.11 -6.98
N ALA A 68 10.10 4.31 -6.43
CA ALA A 68 11.26 4.64 -5.60
C ALA A 68 11.28 3.81 -4.30
N ALA A 69 10.13 3.57 -3.67
CA ALA A 69 10.04 2.74 -2.46
C ALA A 69 10.47 1.28 -2.69
N LEU A 70 10.29 0.74 -3.90
CA LEU A 70 10.70 -0.62 -4.26
C LEU A 70 12.21 -0.78 -4.53
N THR A 71 12.90 0.33 -4.75
CA THR A 71 14.36 0.35 -4.95
C THR A 71 15.13 0.68 -3.67
N ALA A 72 14.42 0.97 -2.58
CA ALA A 72 15.05 1.16 -1.27
C ALA A 72 15.63 -0.18 -0.79
N PRO A 73 16.88 -0.20 -0.30
CA PRO A 73 17.59 -1.42 0.09
C PRO A 73 17.00 -2.13 1.32
#